data_AF-A0A8H7P7V1-F1
#
_entry.id   AF-A0A8H7P7V1-F1
#
_cell.length_a   1.000
_cell.length_b   1.000
_cell.length_c   1.000
_cell.angle_alpha   90.00
_cell.angle_beta   90.00
_cell.angle_gamma   90.00
#
_symmetry.space_group_name_H-M   'P 1'
#
loop_
_entity.id
_entity.type
_entity.pdbx_description
1 polymer ?
#
loop_
_entity_poly.entity_id
_entity_poly.type
_entity_poly.pdbx_seq_one_letter_code
_entity_poly.pdbx_strand_id
1 'polypeptide(L)'
;MQSKRPLSPASLPPSKRLHGALSSSSSNHNPRPTFDTLFYDEIILSIFSYLPWTDLCSIQSTNRNWARLSLDNQLWKALYLKEYGRTRLRGVRGFIGRMDGREVRPLPGRAKSEEMKDWKWMFRISSNWRTGRCSVAPLDASTERPLEKTPLPEQNAIGADDGTCLLLAGSLTISARTCLSTCPVISLSLPTHQTYTLRCPPRNSTVSTRITTLALDQSPPSSTHTIRLISFLETGEFTIFSVNHHTPSLSSQILTHVPTGRNQRASPIIQAVYHHPLLVTLSSSFRLSLYDLQNNTVAHTQTLMSFTSYPPSSLVLSVLSPSIYKLIVAYAIPVYPSHWSVGATELMISGRAPDRMTVTGTRTTRAIDIPQGWMDETKMSLVREQWDRKVARVADTQTDGKWVVLAPGDPLLTRLGSDKLLASDAPSAPPSPSGTPQYASSSLHTATSLQLYRLYFPSSASVASAPKLTFVRNLHGHVGPVSALALADGRCVSLGVDGGMWVWDLEGGTGAEASSDFEASQEEEIESLGVRGALSTKGSIVFDERRIISADAGGVRVWRFDV
;
A
#
# COMPACT_ATOMS: atom_id res chain seq x y z
N MET A 1 -6.88 35.42 68.82
CA MET A 1 -8.28 35.65 68.39
C MET A 1 -8.28 36.18 66.96
N GLN A 2 -8.59 35.34 65.99
CA GLN A 2 -8.89 35.73 64.60
C GLN A 2 -10.10 34.89 64.15
N SER A 3 -11.15 35.58 63.72
CA SER A 3 -12.50 35.04 63.51
C SER A 3 -12.58 34.26 62.20
N LYS A 4 -12.94 32.97 62.28
CA LYS A 4 -13.38 32.21 61.11
C LYS A 4 -14.84 32.55 60.80
N ARG A 5 -15.10 33.16 59.64
CA ARG A 5 -16.46 33.35 59.10
C ARG A 5 -17.13 31.97 58.91
N PRO A 6 -18.38 31.77 59.35
CA PRO A 6 -19.12 30.55 59.04
C PRO A 6 -19.50 30.55 57.55
N LEU A 7 -19.21 29.46 56.86
CA LEU A 7 -19.65 29.20 55.49
C LEU A 7 -21.18 29.04 55.49
N SER A 8 -21.83 29.65 54.51
CA SER A 8 -23.27 29.51 54.22
C SER A 8 -23.63 28.04 53.98
N PRO A 9 -24.83 27.58 54.40
CA PRO A 9 -25.24 26.20 54.20
C PRO A 9 -25.54 25.99 52.70
N ALA A 10 -24.68 25.24 52.02
CA ALA A 10 -24.97 24.77 50.67
C ALA A 10 -26.18 23.81 50.74
N SER A 11 -27.19 24.05 49.92
CA SER A 11 -28.35 23.17 49.77
C SER A 11 -27.89 21.80 49.26
N LEU A 12 -28.13 20.75 50.07
CA LEU A 12 -27.88 19.36 49.69
C LEU A 12 -28.62 19.00 48.39
N PRO A 13 -28.06 18.13 47.53
CA PRO A 13 -28.77 17.63 46.36
C PRO A 13 -30.03 16.85 46.81
N PRO A 14 -31.12 16.89 46.02
CA PRO A 14 -32.39 16.28 46.41
C PRO A 14 -32.23 14.78 46.67
N SER A 15 -32.81 14.32 47.78
CA SER A 15 -32.79 12.92 48.18
C SER A 15 -33.42 12.03 47.11
N LYS A 16 -32.74 10.90 46.84
CA LYS A 16 -33.20 9.82 45.98
C LYS A 16 -34.61 9.42 46.40
N ARG A 17 -35.59 9.54 45.49
CA ARG A 17 -36.99 9.21 45.73
C ARG A 17 -37.10 7.80 46.33
N LEU A 18 -37.56 7.73 47.57
CA LEU A 18 -38.10 6.53 48.19
C LEU A 18 -39.34 6.13 47.38
N HIS A 19 -39.28 4.97 46.73
CA HIS A 19 -40.48 4.28 46.27
C HIS A 19 -41.21 3.76 47.52
N GLY A 20 -41.92 4.67 48.20
CA GLY A 20 -42.83 4.35 49.28
C GLY A 20 -44.04 3.61 48.73
N ALA A 21 -44.27 2.43 49.26
CA ALA A 21 -45.51 1.70 49.16
C ALA A 21 -46.69 2.54 49.69
N LEU A 22 -47.88 2.22 49.15
CA LEU A 22 -49.22 2.59 49.59
C LEU A 22 -49.80 3.93 49.08
N SER A 23 -50.36 3.87 47.87
CA SER A 23 -51.79 4.20 47.70
C SER A 23 -52.34 3.43 46.51
N SER A 24 -53.17 2.44 46.83
CA SER A 24 -53.96 1.64 45.91
C SER A 24 -54.98 2.52 45.19
N SER A 25 -54.68 2.90 43.96
CA SER A 25 -55.68 3.18 42.94
C SER A 25 -55.32 2.34 41.72
N SER A 26 -56.07 1.25 41.54
CA SER A 26 -55.97 0.34 40.39
C SER A 26 -56.42 1.06 39.12
N SER A 27 -55.53 1.90 38.57
CA SER A 27 -55.59 2.23 37.16
C SER A 27 -55.09 1.02 36.39
N ASN A 28 -56.01 0.35 35.67
CA ASN A 28 -55.67 -0.65 34.68
C ASN A 28 -54.89 0.03 33.54
N HIS A 29 -53.59 0.25 33.74
CA HIS A 29 -52.66 0.50 32.66
C HIS A 29 -52.46 -0.83 31.93
N ASN A 30 -53.39 -1.18 31.02
CA ASN A 30 -53.01 -2.06 29.91
C ASN A 30 -51.89 -1.32 29.16
N PRO A 31 -50.64 -1.82 29.17
CA PRO A 31 -49.60 -1.20 28.37
C PRO A 31 -50.09 -1.25 26.92
N ARG A 32 -50.18 -0.08 26.26
CA ARG A 32 -50.48 -0.03 24.83
C ARG A 32 -49.55 -1.02 24.13
N PRO A 33 -50.04 -1.92 23.27
CA PRO A 33 -49.19 -2.88 22.61
C PRO A 33 -48.17 -2.10 21.77
N THR A 34 -46.92 -2.12 22.21
CA THR A 34 -45.80 -1.56 21.48
C THR A 34 -45.32 -2.61 20.49
N PHE A 35 -44.65 -2.16 19.43
CA PHE A 35 -44.06 -3.04 18.42
C PHE A 35 -43.19 -4.17 19.03
N ASP A 36 -42.48 -3.86 20.12
CA ASP A 36 -41.69 -4.81 20.92
C ASP A 36 -42.51 -5.90 21.63
N THR A 37 -43.78 -5.63 21.94
CA THR A 37 -44.70 -6.59 22.60
C THR A 37 -45.53 -7.40 21.62
N LEU A 38 -45.57 -6.99 20.35
CA LEU A 38 -46.40 -7.59 19.30
C LEU A 38 -45.63 -8.60 18.43
N PHE A 39 -44.31 -8.41 18.28
CA PHE A 39 -43.48 -9.24 17.41
C PHE A 39 -42.35 -9.92 18.18
N TYR A 40 -42.04 -11.16 17.77
CA TYR A 40 -40.83 -11.84 18.20
C TYR A 40 -39.58 -11.17 17.61
N ASP A 41 -38.45 -11.31 18.31
CA ASP A 41 -37.16 -10.74 17.92
C ASP A 41 -36.78 -11.08 16.46
N GLU A 42 -37.08 -12.28 15.97
CA GLU A 42 -36.77 -12.72 14.61
C GLU A 42 -37.55 -11.94 13.54
N ILE A 43 -38.80 -11.58 13.83
CA ILE A 43 -39.63 -10.78 12.92
C ILE A 43 -39.13 -9.34 12.90
N ILE A 44 -38.76 -8.80 14.07
CA ILE A 44 -38.16 -7.46 14.18
C ILE A 44 -36.82 -7.42 13.42
N LEU A 45 -35.97 -8.44 13.56
CA LEU A 45 -34.73 -8.57 12.80
C LEU A 45 -34.96 -8.72 11.30
N SER A 46 -36.00 -9.44 10.89
CA SER A 46 -36.40 -9.52 9.48
C SER A 46 -36.81 -8.15 8.93
N ILE A 47 -37.58 -7.37 9.70
CA ILE A 47 -37.95 -6.00 9.32
C ILE A 47 -36.70 -5.11 9.25
N PHE A 48 -35.80 -5.22 10.23
CA PHE A 48 -34.54 -4.49 10.25
C PHE A 48 -33.64 -4.84 9.05
N SER A 49 -33.72 -6.06 8.52
CA SER A 49 -32.93 -6.48 7.34
C SER A 49 -33.27 -5.73 6.05
N TYR A 50 -34.45 -5.10 5.98
CA TYR A 50 -34.86 -4.27 4.84
C TYR A 50 -34.41 -2.81 4.96
N LEU A 51 -33.94 -2.37 6.13
CA LEU A 51 -33.57 -0.98 6.38
C LEU A 51 -32.12 -0.68 5.96
N PRO A 52 -31.82 0.55 5.48
CA PRO A 52 -30.46 1.00 5.25
C PRO A 52 -29.73 1.25 6.59
N TRP A 53 -28.39 1.32 6.53
CA TRP A 53 -27.56 1.50 7.73
C TRP A 53 -27.81 2.84 8.44
N THR A 54 -28.25 3.87 7.72
CA THR A 54 -28.63 5.17 8.29
C THR A 54 -29.79 5.00 9.27
N ASP A 55 -30.83 4.29 8.85
CA ASP A 55 -32.06 4.11 9.62
C ASP A 55 -31.82 3.14 10.78
N LEU A 56 -31.00 2.11 10.58
CA LEU A 56 -30.55 1.21 11.65
C LEU A 56 -29.77 1.97 12.74
N CYS A 57 -29.00 3.00 12.38
CA CYS A 57 -28.34 3.86 13.35
C CYS A 57 -29.33 4.78 14.08
N SER A 58 -30.32 5.35 13.38
CA SER A 58 -31.37 6.17 14.00
C SER A 58 -32.28 5.37 14.95
N ILE A 59 -32.53 4.10 14.64
CA ILE A 59 -33.31 3.17 15.46
C ILE A 59 -32.63 2.84 16.80
N GLN A 60 -31.30 2.99 16.90
CA GLN A 60 -30.58 2.76 18.16
C GLN A 60 -30.97 3.76 19.25
N SER A 61 -31.45 4.96 18.91
CA SER A 61 -31.86 5.97 19.90
C SER A 61 -33.30 5.83 20.38
N THR A 62 -34.11 4.91 19.84
CA THR A 62 -35.54 4.84 20.18
C THR A 62 -35.83 4.08 21.48
N ASN A 63 -35.24 2.88 21.64
CA ASN A 63 -35.41 2.01 22.82
C ASN A 63 -34.18 1.11 22.99
N ARG A 64 -33.90 0.64 24.22
CA ARG A 64 -32.85 -0.34 24.54
C ARG A 64 -33.02 -1.66 23.80
N ASN A 65 -34.25 -2.14 23.60
CA ASN A 65 -34.49 -3.37 22.83
C ASN A 65 -34.13 -3.19 21.35
N TRP A 66 -34.55 -2.07 20.75
CA TRP A 66 -34.23 -1.72 19.37
C TRP A 66 -32.74 -1.47 19.17
N ALA A 67 -32.08 -0.84 20.14
CA ALA A 67 -30.63 -0.70 20.17
C ALA A 67 -29.93 -2.07 20.18
N ARG A 68 -30.39 -3.02 21.01
CA ARG A 68 -29.85 -4.39 21.04
C ARG A 68 -30.04 -5.11 19.71
N LEU A 69 -31.24 -5.09 19.14
CA LEU A 69 -31.57 -5.83 17.91
C LEU A 69 -30.93 -5.20 16.66
N SER A 70 -30.83 -3.88 16.59
CA SER A 70 -30.14 -3.18 15.49
C SER A 70 -28.62 -3.38 15.52
N LEU A 71 -28.05 -3.81 16.65
CA LEU A 71 -26.65 -4.20 16.78
C LEU A 71 -26.40 -5.68 16.47
N ASP A 72 -27.41 -6.43 16.01
CA ASP A 72 -27.25 -7.84 15.68
C ASP A 72 -26.18 -8.05 14.60
N ASN A 73 -25.30 -9.01 14.86
CA ASN A 73 -24.11 -9.20 14.05
C ASN A 73 -24.41 -9.82 12.67
N GLN A 74 -25.49 -10.61 12.53
CA GLN A 74 -25.90 -11.15 11.23
C GLN A 74 -26.57 -10.09 10.38
N LEU A 75 -27.31 -9.16 10.99
CA LEU A 75 -27.88 -8.00 10.31
C LEU A 75 -26.77 -7.16 9.66
N TRP A 76 -25.74 -6.78 10.44
CA TRP A 76 -24.60 -6.02 9.92
C TRP A 76 -23.77 -6.81 8.90
N LYS A 77 -23.67 -8.14 9.04
CA LYS A 77 -23.03 -9.00 8.03
C LYS A 77 -23.78 -8.96 6.70
N ALA A 78 -25.10 -9.11 6.73
CA ALA A 78 -25.93 -9.09 5.52
C ALA A 78 -25.82 -7.72 4.83
N LEU A 79 -25.93 -6.65 5.61
CA LEU A 79 -25.79 -5.28 5.12
C LEU A 79 -24.40 -5.03 4.53
N TYR A 80 -23.34 -5.46 5.22
CA TYR A 80 -21.96 -5.36 4.72
C TYR A 80 -21.79 -6.08 3.38
N LEU A 81 -22.28 -7.33 3.28
CA LEU A 81 -22.16 -8.12 2.06
C LEU A 81 -23.02 -7.56 0.91
N LYS A 82 -24.12 -6.88 1.23
CA LYS A 82 -24.97 -6.18 0.25
C LYS A 82 -24.26 -4.93 -0.31
N GLU A 83 -23.70 -4.10 0.56
CA GLU A 83 -23.06 -2.83 0.18
C GLU A 83 -21.68 -3.01 -0.46
N TYR A 84 -20.84 -3.85 0.15
CA TYR A 84 -19.45 -4.03 -0.27
C TYR A 84 -19.23 -5.32 -1.06
N GLY A 85 -20.23 -6.21 -1.18
CA GLY A 85 -20.06 -7.48 -1.90
C GLY A 85 -19.10 -8.46 -1.22
N ARG A 86 -18.99 -9.66 -1.79
CA ARG A 86 -18.10 -10.73 -1.27
C ARG A 86 -16.62 -10.50 -1.60
N THR A 87 -16.31 -9.72 -2.62
CA THR A 87 -14.94 -9.58 -3.17
C THR A 87 -14.12 -8.44 -2.58
N ARG A 88 -14.73 -7.50 -1.84
CA ARG A 88 -14.07 -6.28 -1.36
C ARG A 88 -13.34 -6.41 -0.02
N LEU A 89 -12.75 -7.58 0.25
CA LEU A 89 -12.13 -7.85 1.53
C LEU A 89 -10.60 -7.76 1.48
N ARG A 90 -10.20 -6.48 1.49
CA ARG A 90 -9.15 -5.82 2.29
C ARG A 90 -7.71 -6.35 2.21
N GLY A 91 -6.87 -5.43 1.70
CA GLY A 91 -5.44 -5.56 1.47
C GLY A 91 -4.60 -6.00 2.66
N VAL A 92 -3.62 -6.85 2.38
CA VAL A 92 -2.21 -6.61 2.75
C VAL A 92 -1.29 -7.21 1.68
N ARG A 93 -0.35 -6.40 1.16
CA ARG A 93 0.86 -6.91 0.50
C ARG A 93 1.74 -7.54 1.59
N GLY A 94 1.64 -8.86 1.76
CA GLY A 94 2.54 -9.65 2.60
C GLY A 94 2.10 -9.96 4.02
N PHE A 95 0.86 -10.42 4.25
CA PHE A 95 0.52 -11.03 5.55
C PHE A 95 -0.17 -12.40 5.48
N ILE A 96 0.50 -13.35 6.11
CA ILE A 96 0.05 -14.60 6.75
C ILE A 96 -1.07 -15.32 5.97
N GLY A 97 -0.62 -16.18 5.06
CA GLY A 97 -1.38 -17.37 4.71
C GLY A 97 -1.68 -18.17 5.97
N ARG A 98 -2.97 -18.51 6.17
CA ARG A 98 -3.34 -19.56 7.11
C ARG A 98 -2.64 -20.87 6.71
N MET A 99 -2.49 -21.73 7.72
CA MET A 99 -1.78 -23.01 7.79
C MET A 99 -2.24 -24.12 6.82
N ASP A 100 -2.94 -23.83 5.70
CA ASP A 100 -3.64 -24.86 4.89
C ASP A 100 -3.48 -24.74 3.36
N GLY A 101 -2.52 -23.95 2.87
CA GLY A 101 -2.05 -24.05 1.47
C GLY A 101 -3.08 -23.92 0.34
N ARG A 102 -4.27 -23.33 0.57
CA ARG A 102 -5.29 -23.08 -0.46
C ARG A 102 -5.42 -21.59 -0.78
N GLU A 103 -5.64 -21.33 -2.07
CA GLU A 103 -5.75 -20.02 -2.76
C GLU A 103 -6.42 -18.89 -1.96
N VAL A 104 -5.96 -17.66 -2.22
CA VAL A 104 -6.54 -16.39 -1.73
C VAL A 104 -8.00 -16.30 -2.17
N ARG A 105 -8.91 -16.79 -1.32
CA ARG A 105 -10.35 -16.61 -1.49
C ARG A 105 -10.74 -15.26 -0.91
N PRO A 106 -11.53 -14.44 -1.62
CA PRO A 106 -12.20 -13.32 -1.00
C PRO A 106 -13.08 -13.83 0.16
N LEU A 107 -12.99 -13.18 1.32
CA LEU A 107 -13.76 -13.54 2.51
C LEU A 107 -15.28 -13.50 2.18
N PRO A 108 -16.05 -14.55 2.50
CA PRO A 108 -16.34 -14.93 3.88
C PRO A 108 -15.61 -16.21 4.35
N GLY A 109 -14.83 -16.85 3.48
CA GLY A 109 -14.21 -18.17 3.74
C GLY A 109 -12.99 -18.19 4.68
N ARG A 110 -12.30 -17.06 4.91
CA ARG A 110 -11.06 -16.94 5.72
C ARG A 110 -11.29 -16.91 7.25
N ALA A 111 -12.49 -17.19 7.77
CA ALA A 111 -12.78 -17.01 9.20
C ALA A 111 -13.44 -18.22 9.87
N LYS A 112 -12.60 -19.07 10.43
CA LYS A 112 -12.86 -19.67 11.75
C LYS A 112 -11.62 -19.47 12.59
N SER A 113 -11.74 -18.81 13.74
CA SER A 113 -11.38 -19.40 15.05
C SER A 113 -11.08 -18.39 16.17
N GLU A 114 -11.14 -17.08 15.96
CA GLU A 114 -11.08 -16.15 17.11
C GLU A 114 -12.18 -15.12 17.00
N GLU A 115 -13.10 -15.21 17.96
CA GLU A 115 -14.10 -14.25 18.42
C GLU A 115 -14.99 -13.59 17.36
N MET A 116 -16.30 -13.66 17.60
CA MET A 116 -17.38 -13.13 16.76
C MET A 116 -17.02 -11.81 16.07
N LYS A 117 -16.67 -11.87 14.78
CA LYS A 117 -16.33 -10.69 13.97
C LYS A 117 -17.37 -9.60 14.12
N ASP A 118 -16.97 -8.42 14.58
CA ASP A 118 -17.87 -7.26 14.67
C ASP A 118 -18.11 -6.69 13.26
N TRP A 119 -19.23 -7.08 12.64
CA TRP A 119 -19.59 -6.62 11.31
C TRP A 119 -19.97 -5.14 11.27
N LYS A 120 -20.40 -4.55 12.38
CA LYS A 120 -20.66 -3.11 12.46
C LYS A 120 -19.35 -2.34 12.42
N TRP A 121 -18.34 -2.77 13.17
CA TRP A 121 -16.99 -2.22 13.09
C TRP A 121 -16.40 -2.37 11.69
N MET A 122 -16.55 -3.55 11.07
CA MET A 122 -16.15 -3.74 9.68
C MET A 122 -16.88 -2.76 8.76
N PHE A 123 -18.20 -2.59 8.89
CA PHE A 123 -18.95 -1.64 8.08
C PHE A 123 -18.42 -0.20 8.25
N ARG A 124 -18.18 0.23 9.49
CA ARG A 124 -17.64 1.56 9.80
C ARG A 124 -16.31 1.80 9.12
N ILE A 125 -15.36 0.89 9.27
CA ILE A 125 -14.04 1.01 8.63
C ILE A 125 -14.17 1.06 7.11
N SER A 126 -14.97 0.17 6.50
CA SER A 126 -15.17 0.22 5.04
C SER A 126 -15.78 1.54 4.58
N SER A 127 -16.70 2.10 5.39
CA SER A 127 -17.27 3.42 5.09
C SER A 127 -16.21 4.51 5.20
N ASN A 128 -15.40 4.50 6.26
CA ASN A 128 -14.30 5.45 6.45
C ASN A 128 -13.31 5.41 5.27
N TRP A 129 -12.93 4.22 4.81
CA TRP A 129 -12.11 4.05 3.61
C TRP A 129 -12.81 4.59 2.34
N ARG A 130 -14.11 4.33 2.18
CA ARG A 130 -14.89 4.79 1.02
C ARG A 130 -15.04 6.30 0.98
N THR A 131 -15.11 6.95 2.13
CA THR A 131 -15.27 8.42 2.24
C THR A 131 -13.95 9.14 2.50
N GLY A 132 -12.84 8.43 2.66
CA GLY A 132 -11.54 9.02 3.00
C GLY A 132 -11.41 9.53 4.44
N ARG A 133 -12.37 9.21 5.33
CA ARG A 133 -12.36 9.68 6.71
C ARG A 133 -11.28 8.96 7.51
N CYS A 134 -10.30 9.70 8.02
CA CYS A 134 -9.23 9.13 8.81
C CYS A 134 -8.69 10.12 9.85
N SER A 135 -7.94 9.59 10.83
CA SER A 135 -7.14 10.38 11.76
C SER A 135 -5.67 10.25 11.40
N VAL A 136 -4.92 11.34 11.49
CA VAL A 136 -3.51 11.40 11.11
C VAL A 136 -2.66 11.64 12.34
N ALA A 137 -1.58 10.87 12.46
CA ALA A 137 -0.58 11.07 13.50
C ALA A 137 0.83 10.84 12.94
N PRO A 138 1.83 11.64 13.32
CA PRO A 138 3.22 11.32 13.03
C PRO A 138 3.61 10.01 13.76
N LEU A 139 4.37 9.13 13.08
CA LEU A 139 4.79 7.85 13.67
C LEU A 139 5.84 8.06 14.77
N ASP A 140 6.72 9.04 14.63
CA ASP A 140 7.74 9.39 15.63
C ASP A 140 8.15 10.88 15.49
N ALA A 141 7.87 11.69 16.52
CA ALA A 141 8.39 13.05 16.69
C ALA A 141 9.83 13.08 17.27
N SER A 142 10.45 11.91 17.44
CA SER A 142 11.72 11.67 18.12
C SER A 142 12.88 11.32 17.20
N THR A 143 12.69 11.33 15.87
CA THR A 143 13.83 11.50 14.98
C THR A 143 14.26 12.94 15.15
N GLU A 144 15.27 13.17 16.00
CA GLU A 144 15.90 14.48 16.19
C GLU A 144 15.95 15.21 14.84
N ARG A 145 15.25 16.34 14.76
CA ARG A 145 15.67 17.40 13.86
C ARG A 145 17.11 17.70 14.30
N PRO A 146 18.16 17.49 13.48
CA PRO A 146 19.41 18.14 13.77
C PRO A 146 19.11 19.63 13.63
N LEU A 147 18.91 20.30 14.76
CA LEU A 147 19.04 21.74 14.86
C LEU A 147 20.52 22.07 14.62
N GLU A 148 20.96 21.99 13.37
CA GLU A 148 22.18 22.65 12.92
C GLU A 148 21.82 23.64 11.82
N LYS A 149 21.44 24.83 12.30
CA LYS A 149 21.69 26.07 11.57
C LYS A 149 23.20 26.23 11.39
N THR A 150 23.75 25.67 10.33
CA THR A 150 25.02 26.13 9.78
C THR A 150 25.01 25.90 8.27
N PRO A 151 24.96 26.96 7.44
CA PRO A 151 25.08 26.81 6.00
C PRO A 151 26.55 26.44 5.69
N LEU A 152 26.82 25.15 5.57
CA LEU A 152 28.04 24.69 4.91
C LEU A 152 27.86 24.88 3.40
N PRO A 153 28.91 25.30 2.68
CA PRO A 153 28.81 25.65 1.26
C PRO A 153 28.37 24.43 0.44
N GLU A 154 27.25 24.62 -0.26
CA GLU A 154 26.69 23.75 -1.27
C GLU A 154 27.73 23.45 -2.35
N GLN A 155 28.42 22.33 -2.22
CA GLN A 155 29.19 21.70 -3.29
C GLN A 155 29.27 20.20 -2.96
N ASN A 156 28.46 19.41 -3.68
CA ASN A 156 28.46 17.92 -3.78
C ASN A 156 27.25 17.12 -3.24
N ALA A 157 26.11 17.73 -2.89
CA ALA A 157 24.85 16.99 -2.68
C ALA A 157 24.03 16.88 -3.98
N ILE A 158 24.64 16.37 -5.05
CA ILE A 158 23.96 16.08 -6.31
C ILE A 158 23.65 14.58 -6.32
N GLY A 159 22.38 14.21 -6.12
CA GLY A 159 21.85 12.90 -6.53
C GLY A 159 21.71 11.78 -5.50
N ALA A 160 21.44 12.06 -4.21
CA ALA A 160 21.07 11.00 -3.26
C ALA A 160 19.54 10.87 -3.15
N ASP A 161 18.99 9.80 -3.73
CA ASP A 161 17.58 9.39 -3.61
C ASP A 161 17.32 8.88 -2.18
N ASP A 162 17.18 9.82 -1.24
CA ASP A 162 16.92 9.53 0.17
C ASP A 162 15.43 9.23 0.36
N GLY A 163 15.10 7.94 0.31
CA GLY A 163 13.74 7.42 0.56
C GLY A 163 13.60 6.73 1.92
N THR A 164 12.39 6.26 2.22
CA THR A 164 12.13 5.38 3.37
C THR A 164 11.40 4.12 2.91
N CYS A 165 12.02 2.96 3.11
CA CYS A 165 11.36 1.68 2.91
C CYS A 165 10.40 1.43 4.08
N LEU A 166 9.13 1.14 3.78
CA LEU A 166 8.09 0.83 4.75
C LEU A 166 7.58 -0.58 4.51
N LEU A 167 7.29 -1.32 5.59
CA LEU A 167 6.56 -2.59 5.57
C LEU A 167 5.64 -2.69 6.80
N LEU A 168 4.55 -3.44 6.64
CA LEU A 168 3.60 -3.71 7.72
C LEU A 168 3.58 -5.21 8.03
N ALA A 169 3.73 -5.55 9.31
CA ALA A 169 3.61 -6.90 9.83
C ALA A 169 2.58 -6.92 10.97
N GLY A 170 1.29 -6.91 10.63
CA GLY A 170 0.20 -6.83 11.60
C GLY A 170 0.24 -5.47 12.33
N SER A 171 0.38 -5.49 13.65
CA SER A 171 0.54 -4.27 14.46
C SER A 171 1.92 -3.62 14.32
N LEU A 172 2.93 -4.38 13.90
CA LEU A 172 4.31 -3.93 13.77
C LEU A 172 4.50 -3.12 12.48
N THR A 173 5.07 -1.92 12.62
CA THR A 173 5.56 -1.13 11.49
C THR A 173 7.06 -1.29 11.39
N ILE A 174 7.55 -1.56 10.19
CA ILE A 174 8.97 -1.74 9.90
C ILE A 174 9.37 -0.62 8.95
N SER A 175 10.33 0.21 9.35
CA SER A 175 10.85 1.30 8.54
C SER A 175 12.37 1.25 8.45
N ALA A 176 12.91 1.56 7.27
CA ALA A 176 14.34 1.73 7.06
C ALA A 176 14.59 2.95 6.17
N ARG A 177 15.49 3.84 6.60
CA ARG A 177 15.90 4.98 5.80
C ARG A 177 16.91 4.53 4.75
N THR A 178 16.67 4.91 3.50
CA THR A 178 17.55 4.64 2.35
C THR A 178 18.61 5.73 2.24
N CYS A 179 19.35 5.97 3.32
CA CYS A 179 20.49 6.90 3.35
C CYS A 179 21.81 6.14 3.45
N LEU A 180 22.90 6.76 2.98
CA LEU A 180 24.24 6.16 3.11
C LEU A 180 24.65 6.16 4.58
N SER A 181 24.98 4.98 5.11
CA SER A 181 25.45 4.79 6.47
C SER A 181 26.49 3.68 6.54
N THR A 182 27.44 3.81 7.46
CA THR A 182 28.39 2.73 7.80
C THR A 182 27.71 1.60 8.57
N CYS A 183 26.55 1.88 9.18
CA CYS A 183 25.75 0.93 9.94
C CYS A 183 24.26 1.19 9.69
N PRO A 184 23.72 0.72 8.54
CA PRO A 184 22.30 0.92 8.25
C PRO A 184 21.41 0.20 9.27
N VAL A 185 20.29 0.85 9.61
CA VAL A 185 19.39 0.43 10.69
C VAL A 185 17.96 0.28 10.17
N ILE A 186 17.28 -0.75 10.68
CA ILE A 186 15.84 -0.96 10.51
C ILE A 186 15.18 -0.64 11.86
N SER A 187 14.21 0.26 11.87
CA SER A 187 13.37 0.53 13.04
C SER A 187 12.09 -0.31 12.99
N LEU A 188 11.79 -0.93 14.11
CA LEU A 188 10.59 -1.70 14.39
C LEU A 188 9.75 -0.89 15.39
N SER A 189 8.59 -0.40 14.99
CA SER A 189 7.71 0.38 15.88
C SER A 189 6.38 -0.34 16.14
N LEU A 190 6.03 -0.45 17.41
CA LEU A 190 4.73 -0.93 17.85
C LEU A 190 3.76 0.24 18.07
N PRO A 191 2.43 -0.01 18.06
CA PRO A 191 1.44 1.02 18.37
C PRO A 191 1.59 1.65 19.76
N THR A 192 2.29 0.98 20.68
CA THR A 192 2.61 1.46 22.03
C THR A 192 3.78 2.45 22.08
N HIS A 193 4.23 2.96 20.92
CA HIS A 193 5.38 3.88 20.77
C HIS A 193 6.73 3.29 21.23
N GLN A 194 6.83 1.97 21.41
CA GLN A 194 8.11 1.32 21.65
C GLN A 194 8.80 1.07 20.31
N THR A 195 9.96 1.66 20.12
CA THR A 195 10.81 1.49 18.94
C THR A 195 12.01 0.60 19.27
N TYR A 196 12.31 -0.33 18.38
CA TYR A 196 13.48 -1.21 18.48
C TYR A 196 14.27 -1.16 17.19
N THR A 197 15.60 -1.21 17.28
CA THR A 197 16.49 -1.04 16.12
C THR A 197 17.25 -2.32 15.82
N LEU A 198 17.14 -2.80 14.58
CA LEU A 198 17.94 -3.89 14.04
C LEU A 198 19.07 -3.31 13.20
N ARG A 199 20.30 -3.69 13.51
CA ARG A 199 21.50 -3.26 12.78
C ARG A 199 21.78 -4.22 11.62
N CYS A 200 22.11 -3.66 10.46
CA CYS A 200 22.52 -4.39 9.26
C CYS A 200 23.96 -4.04 8.91
N PRO A 201 24.97 -4.51 9.66
CA PRO A 201 26.36 -4.15 9.36
C PRO A 201 26.76 -4.72 7.99
N PRO A 202 27.34 -3.92 7.08
CA PRO A 202 27.92 -4.44 5.85
C PRO A 202 29.16 -5.28 6.19
N ARG A 203 29.53 -6.23 5.33
CA ARG A 203 30.75 -7.04 5.53
C ARG A 203 32.00 -6.17 5.69
N ASN A 204 32.09 -5.09 4.91
CA ASN A 204 33.15 -4.10 4.98
C ASN A 204 32.63 -2.85 5.69
N SER A 205 32.83 -2.78 7.01
CA SER A 205 32.40 -1.66 7.86
C SER A 205 32.99 -0.29 7.48
N THR A 206 34.01 -0.27 6.64
CA THR A 206 34.66 0.94 6.13
C THR A 206 33.90 1.61 4.99
N VAL A 207 33.01 0.87 4.31
CA VAL A 207 32.24 1.37 3.16
C VAL A 207 30.85 1.78 3.64
N SER A 208 30.48 3.03 3.38
CA SER A 208 29.09 3.48 3.60
C SER A 208 28.18 2.83 2.58
N THR A 209 27.08 2.24 3.04
CA THR A 209 26.08 1.54 2.22
C THR A 209 24.68 1.98 2.62
N ARG A 210 23.68 1.75 1.76
CA ARG A 210 22.27 2.03 2.07
C ARG A 210 21.41 0.79 1.93
N ILE A 211 20.32 0.73 2.70
CA ILE A 211 19.26 -0.28 2.52
C ILE A 211 18.41 0.13 1.31
N THR A 212 18.35 -0.75 0.32
CA THR A 212 17.65 -0.47 -0.94
C THR A 212 16.21 -0.98 -0.94
N THR A 213 15.95 -2.12 -0.30
CA THR A 213 14.60 -2.68 -0.14
C THR A 213 14.55 -3.64 1.04
N LEU A 214 13.34 -3.89 1.51
CA LEU A 214 13.00 -4.90 2.51
C LEU A 214 11.97 -5.89 1.94
N ALA A 215 11.92 -7.12 2.46
CA ALA A 215 10.87 -8.08 2.15
C ALA A 215 10.49 -8.92 3.37
N LEU A 216 9.19 -9.14 3.58
CA LEU A 216 8.66 -10.04 4.60
C LEU A 216 8.38 -11.43 4.01
N ASP A 217 8.51 -12.44 4.86
CA ASP A 217 8.13 -13.81 4.54
C ASP A 217 6.62 -13.97 4.43
N GLN A 218 6.17 -14.44 3.27
CA GLN A 218 4.76 -14.69 2.98
C GLN A 218 4.32 -16.12 3.33
N SER A 219 5.27 -16.99 3.72
CA SER A 219 4.96 -18.36 4.13
C SER A 219 4.21 -18.40 5.48
N PRO A 220 3.44 -19.48 5.76
CA PRO A 220 2.83 -19.65 7.06
C PRO A 220 3.93 -19.67 8.15
N PRO A 221 3.81 -18.86 9.21
CA PRO A 221 4.88 -18.70 10.18
C PRO A 221 5.16 -20.02 10.90
N SER A 222 6.43 -20.38 11.04
CA SER A 222 6.84 -21.60 11.75
C SER A 222 6.55 -21.53 13.26
N SER A 223 6.42 -20.33 13.81
CA SER A 223 6.07 -20.07 15.21
C SER A 223 5.05 -18.92 15.27
N THR A 224 4.12 -19.00 16.22
CA THR A 224 3.05 -18.02 16.40
C THR A 224 3.54 -16.60 16.66
N HIS A 225 4.80 -16.41 17.07
CA HIS A 225 5.33 -15.11 17.50
C HIS A 225 6.45 -14.55 16.61
N THR A 226 6.96 -15.29 15.63
CA THR A 226 8.12 -14.86 14.82
C THR A 226 7.81 -14.79 13.32
N ILE A 227 8.39 -13.79 12.67
CA ILE A 227 8.26 -13.53 11.24
C ILE A 227 9.67 -13.34 10.67
N ARG A 228 9.93 -13.86 9.48
CA ARG A 228 11.22 -13.64 8.82
C ARG A 228 11.18 -12.35 8.00
N LEU A 229 12.18 -11.50 8.18
CA LEU A 229 12.39 -10.25 7.46
C LEU A 229 13.73 -10.34 6.73
N ILE A 230 13.78 -9.89 5.48
CA ILE A 230 15.02 -9.79 4.70
C ILE A 230 15.30 -8.33 4.38
N SER A 231 16.54 -7.90 4.60
CA SER A 231 17.04 -6.60 4.17
C SER A 231 18.09 -6.73 3.09
N PHE A 232 18.08 -5.81 2.13
CA PHE A 232 19.01 -5.78 1.01
C PHE A 232 19.82 -4.49 1.05
N LEU A 233 21.14 -4.62 0.91
CA LEU A 233 22.08 -3.52 0.82
C LEU A 233 22.40 -3.20 -0.64
N GLU A 234 22.85 -1.97 -0.88
CA GLU A 234 23.30 -1.51 -2.21
C GLU A 234 24.43 -2.38 -2.79
N THR A 235 25.25 -2.98 -1.92
CA THR A 235 26.32 -3.92 -2.29
C THR A 235 25.81 -5.24 -2.87
N GLY A 236 24.51 -5.52 -2.80
CA GLY A 236 23.90 -6.80 -3.15
C GLY A 236 23.92 -7.83 -2.01
N GLU A 237 24.52 -7.49 -0.86
CA GLU A 237 24.42 -8.30 0.35
C GLU A 237 22.99 -8.27 0.89
N PHE A 238 22.54 -9.40 1.46
CA PHE A 238 21.26 -9.44 2.14
C PHE A 238 21.31 -10.21 3.44
N THR A 239 20.54 -9.74 4.41
CA THR A 239 20.48 -10.33 5.76
C THR A 239 19.06 -10.74 6.09
N ILE A 240 18.90 -11.94 6.63
CA ILE A 240 17.64 -12.53 7.09
C ILE A 240 17.57 -12.41 8.61
N PHE A 241 16.49 -11.83 9.12
CA PHE A 241 16.18 -11.67 10.54
C PHE A 241 14.95 -12.50 10.92
N SER A 242 14.96 -13.04 12.13
CA SER A 242 13.78 -13.53 12.84
C SER A 242 13.26 -12.40 13.73
N VAL A 243 12.14 -11.79 13.34
CA VAL A 243 11.53 -10.67 14.07
C VAL A 243 10.39 -11.19 14.93
N ASN A 244 10.43 -10.91 16.24
CA ASN A 244 9.30 -11.20 17.12
C ASN A 244 8.35 -10.00 17.15
N HIS A 245 7.08 -10.21 16.79
CA HIS A 245 6.11 -9.11 16.67
C HIS A 245 5.46 -8.68 17.99
N HIS A 246 5.58 -9.47 19.05
CA HIS A 246 5.12 -9.09 20.40
C HIS A 246 6.22 -8.40 21.20
N THR A 247 7.44 -8.93 21.11
CA THR A 247 8.61 -8.44 21.84
C THR A 247 9.77 -8.23 20.87
N PRO A 248 9.86 -7.07 20.21
CA PRO A 248 10.86 -6.85 19.16
C PRO A 248 12.30 -6.95 19.67
N SER A 249 12.53 -6.84 20.97
CA SER A 249 13.82 -7.06 21.63
C SER A 249 14.37 -8.49 21.49
N LEU A 250 13.50 -9.49 21.27
CA LEU A 250 13.90 -10.89 21.04
C LEU A 250 14.23 -11.18 19.57
N SER A 251 14.25 -10.15 18.71
CA SER A 251 14.57 -10.32 17.30
C SER A 251 16.05 -10.65 17.11
N SER A 252 16.34 -11.59 16.21
CA SER A 252 17.70 -12.08 15.98
C SER A 252 18.02 -12.15 14.49
N GLN A 253 19.31 -12.08 14.17
CA GLN A 253 19.82 -12.31 12.82
C GLN A 253 20.01 -13.80 12.59
N ILE A 254 19.48 -14.33 11.49
CA ILE A 254 19.58 -15.75 11.13
C ILE A 254 20.78 -16.00 10.22
N LEU A 255 20.87 -15.23 9.12
CA LEU A 255 21.81 -15.49 8.04
C LEU A 255 22.15 -14.20 7.29
N THR A 256 23.40 -14.05 6.86
CA THR A 256 23.81 -13.03 5.90
C THR A 256 24.39 -13.71 4.67
N HIS A 257 23.87 -13.35 3.50
CA HIS A 257 24.40 -13.78 2.22
C HIS A 257 25.23 -12.66 1.60
N VAL A 258 26.44 -13.02 1.18
CA VAL A 258 27.34 -12.14 0.44
C VAL A 258 27.49 -12.69 -0.97
N PRO A 259 27.15 -11.91 -2.02
CA PRO A 259 27.33 -12.35 -3.40
C PRO A 259 28.79 -12.75 -3.67
N THR A 260 29.01 -13.96 -4.18
CA THR A 260 30.37 -14.53 -4.38
C THR A 260 31.03 -14.17 -5.71
N GLY A 261 30.41 -13.30 -6.53
CA GLY A 261 30.91 -12.95 -7.85
C GLY A 261 31.93 -11.81 -7.86
N ARG A 262 33.24 -12.12 -7.99
CA ARG A 262 34.32 -11.12 -8.19
C ARG A 262 34.15 -10.24 -9.44
N ASN A 263 33.32 -10.64 -10.42
CA ASN A 263 33.24 -10.01 -11.75
C ASN A 263 31.85 -9.47 -12.13
N GLN A 264 30.88 -9.48 -11.22
CA GLN A 264 29.57 -8.86 -11.48
C GLN A 264 29.53 -7.53 -10.74
N ARG A 265 29.47 -6.41 -11.46
CA ARG A 265 29.03 -5.14 -10.87
C ARG A 265 27.69 -5.43 -10.19
N ALA A 266 27.68 -5.47 -8.85
CA ALA A 266 26.47 -5.69 -8.08
C ALA A 266 25.55 -4.51 -8.35
N SER A 267 24.46 -4.76 -9.06
CA SER A 267 23.41 -3.76 -9.23
C SER A 267 22.49 -3.82 -8.01
N PRO A 268 22.15 -2.67 -7.39
CA PRO A 268 21.32 -2.64 -6.19
C PRO A 268 19.97 -3.32 -6.43
N ILE A 269 19.47 -3.99 -5.39
CA ILE A 269 18.19 -4.71 -5.43
C ILE A 269 17.08 -3.70 -5.14
N ILE A 270 16.19 -3.47 -6.11
CA ILE A 270 15.10 -2.48 -5.99
C ILE A 270 13.81 -3.09 -5.43
N GLN A 271 13.59 -4.38 -5.63
CA GLN A 271 12.42 -5.09 -5.14
C GLN A 271 12.76 -6.54 -4.81
N ALA A 272 12.06 -7.10 -3.84
CA ALA A 272 12.15 -8.50 -3.50
C ALA A 272 10.80 -9.04 -3.02
N VAL A 273 10.56 -10.32 -3.28
CA VAL A 273 9.43 -11.06 -2.72
C VAL A 273 9.93 -12.36 -2.16
N TYR A 274 9.48 -12.68 -0.94
CA TYR A 274 9.97 -13.82 -0.18
C TYR A 274 8.80 -14.69 0.29
N HIS A 275 8.88 -15.97 -0.02
CA HIS A 275 8.02 -16.99 0.56
C HIS A 275 8.89 -18.22 0.82
N HIS A 276 9.20 -18.50 2.08
CA HIS A 276 10.11 -19.61 2.41
C HIS A 276 9.69 -20.93 1.71
N PRO A 277 10.61 -21.64 1.02
CA PRO A 277 12.04 -21.34 0.83
C PRO A 277 12.42 -20.46 -0.38
N LEU A 278 11.48 -20.03 -1.22
CA LEU A 278 11.74 -19.23 -2.41
C LEU A 278 11.96 -17.75 -2.07
N LEU A 279 13.11 -17.20 -2.49
CA LEU A 279 13.36 -15.77 -2.53
C LEU A 279 13.57 -15.34 -3.99
N VAL A 280 12.84 -14.29 -4.40
CA VAL A 280 13.03 -13.66 -5.70
C VAL A 280 13.43 -12.20 -5.50
N THR A 281 14.50 -11.78 -6.16
CA THR A 281 14.98 -10.40 -6.13
C THR A 281 14.98 -9.81 -7.53
N LEU A 282 14.76 -8.50 -7.62
CA LEU A 282 14.83 -7.73 -8.85
C LEU A 282 15.81 -6.57 -8.65
N SER A 283 16.80 -6.48 -9.52
CA SER A 283 17.82 -5.43 -9.48
C SER A 283 17.44 -4.18 -10.27
N SER A 284 18.15 -3.07 -10.04
CA SER A 284 18.03 -1.83 -10.82
C SER A 284 18.37 -2.01 -12.30
N SER A 285 19.19 -3.01 -12.64
CA SER A 285 19.50 -3.40 -14.02
C SER A 285 18.46 -4.36 -14.62
N PHE A 286 17.31 -4.51 -13.97
CA PHE A 286 16.20 -5.36 -14.37
C PHE A 286 16.58 -6.85 -14.52
N ARG A 287 17.46 -7.32 -13.62
CA ARG A 287 17.80 -8.74 -13.48
C ARG A 287 16.98 -9.35 -12.35
N LEU A 288 16.24 -10.39 -12.67
CA LEU A 288 15.42 -11.17 -11.74
C LEU A 288 16.21 -12.40 -11.30
N SER A 289 16.61 -12.47 -10.02
CA SER A 289 17.38 -13.59 -9.49
C SER A 289 16.54 -14.43 -8.52
N LEU A 290 16.59 -15.74 -8.69
CA LEU A 290 15.92 -16.72 -7.83
C LEU A 290 16.93 -17.35 -6.89
N TYR A 291 16.54 -17.44 -5.63
CA TYR A 291 17.31 -18.07 -4.56
C TYR A 291 16.45 -19.10 -3.85
N ASP A 292 17.05 -20.25 -3.58
CA ASP A 292 16.49 -21.30 -2.76
C ASP A 292 17.15 -21.21 -1.37
N LEU A 293 16.32 -20.99 -0.34
CA LEU A 293 16.74 -20.78 1.04
C LEU A 293 16.51 -22.00 1.94
N GLN A 294 16.44 -23.20 1.36
CA GLN A 294 16.34 -24.46 2.11
C GLN A 294 17.50 -24.65 3.08
N ASN A 295 17.20 -25.24 4.24
CA ASN A 295 18.18 -25.62 5.28
C ASN A 295 19.07 -24.46 5.79
N ASN A 296 18.57 -23.22 5.77
CA ASN A 296 19.33 -22.00 6.09
C ASN A 296 20.59 -21.80 5.22
N THR A 297 20.64 -22.40 4.04
CA THR A 297 21.68 -22.15 3.03
C THR A 297 21.10 -21.31 1.91
N VAL A 298 21.90 -20.40 1.35
CA VAL A 298 21.48 -19.61 0.19
C VAL A 298 22.05 -20.24 -1.06
N ALA A 299 21.20 -20.83 -1.89
CA ALA A 299 21.56 -21.31 -3.21
C ALA A 299 20.93 -20.42 -4.28
N HIS A 300 21.75 -19.68 -5.02
CA HIS A 300 21.28 -19.00 -6.23
C HIS A 300 20.97 -20.05 -7.31
N THR A 301 19.74 -20.04 -7.84
CA THR A 301 19.29 -21.05 -8.81
C THR A 301 19.31 -20.54 -10.24
N GLN A 302 18.76 -19.35 -10.50
CA GLN A 302 18.58 -18.83 -11.85
C GLN A 302 18.55 -17.29 -11.85
N THR A 303 19.11 -16.68 -12.90
CA THR A 303 18.93 -15.25 -13.19
C THR A 303 18.24 -15.08 -14.55
N LEU A 304 17.18 -14.28 -14.60
CA LEU A 304 16.49 -13.87 -15.81
C LEU A 304 16.74 -12.38 -16.08
N MET A 305 16.77 -12.00 -17.35
CA MET A 305 16.98 -10.61 -17.77
C MET A 305 15.98 -10.24 -18.86
N SER A 306 15.63 -8.96 -18.96
CA SER A 306 14.81 -8.42 -20.05
C SER A 306 15.47 -7.16 -20.61
N PHE A 307 15.45 -7.01 -21.93
CA PHE A 307 15.88 -5.80 -22.64
C PHE A 307 14.74 -4.81 -22.90
N THR A 308 13.50 -5.21 -22.64
CA THR A 308 12.30 -4.42 -23.00
C THR A 308 11.46 -4.02 -21.78
N SER A 309 12.01 -4.25 -20.59
CA SER A 309 11.34 -4.04 -19.31
C SER A 309 12.20 -3.13 -18.44
N TYR A 310 11.58 -2.12 -17.83
CA TYR A 310 12.26 -1.07 -17.10
C TYR A 310 11.52 -0.73 -15.80
N PRO A 311 12.22 -0.19 -14.79
CA PRO A 311 11.57 0.37 -13.62
C PRO A 311 10.75 1.64 -13.99
N PRO A 312 9.74 2.02 -13.20
CA PRO A 312 9.27 1.37 -11.97
C PRO A 312 8.65 -0.01 -12.26
N SER A 313 8.65 -0.87 -11.24
CA SER A 313 8.13 -2.24 -11.32
C SER A 313 7.35 -2.60 -10.06
N SER A 314 6.62 -3.71 -10.11
CA SER A 314 5.99 -4.30 -8.93
C SER A 314 5.98 -5.82 -9.04
N LEU A 315 6.14 -6.49 -7.90
CA LEU A 315 6.23 -7.94 -7.78
C LEU A 315 5.15 -8.47 -6.84
N VAL A 316 4.44 -9.50 -7.29
CA VAL A 316 3.48 -10.26 -6.50
C VAL A 316 3.77 -11.74 -6.67
N LEU A 317 3.99 -12.44 -5.55
CA LEU A 317 4.17 -13.88 -5.52
C LEU A 317 2.91 -14.53 -4.96
N SER A 318 2.50 -15.63 -5.57
CA SER A 318 1.35 -16.43 -5.15
C SER A 318 1.73 -17.90 -5.14
N VAL A 319 1.21 -18.64 -4.18
CA VAL A 319 1.41 -20.08 -4.06
C VAL A 319 0.21 -20.78 -4.69
N LEU A 320 0.45 -21.57 -5.74
CA LEU A 320 -0.59 -22.40 -6.38
C LEU A 320 -0.63 -23.80 -5.76
N SER A 321 0.54 -24.33 -5.43
CA SER A 321 0.73 -25.58 -4.72
C SER A 321 2.01 -25.48 -3.88
N PRO A 322 2.26 -26.36 -2.90
CA PRO A 322 3.43 -26.25 -2.02
C PRO A 322 4.79 -26.25 -2.74
N SER A 323 4.82 -26.68 -4.00
CA SER A 323 6.01 -26.70 -4.86
C SER A 323 5.90 -25.82 -6.10
N ILE A 324 4.75 -25.18 -6.34
CA ILE A 324 4.48 -24.36 -7.53
C ILE A 324 4.09 -22.96 -7.10
N TYR A 325 4.92 -22.01 -7.51
CA TYR A 325 4.73 -20.58 -7.29
C TYR A 325 4.41 -19.89 -8.60
N LYS A 326 3.60 -18.85 -8.50
CA LYS A 326 3.28 -17.94 -9.59
C LYS A 326 3.76 -16.55 -9.20
N LEU A 327 4.72 -16.04 -9.96
CA LEU A 327 5.24 -14.70 -9.81
C LEU A 327 4.66 -13.82 -10.92
N ILE A 328 4.10 -12.68 -10.56
CA ILE A 328 3.67 -11.65 -11.50
C ILE A 328 4.57 -10.44 -11.33
N VAL A 329 5.11 -9.95 -12.44
CA VAL A 329 5.96 -8.77 -12.52
C VAL A 329 5.27 -7.75 -13.42
N ALA A 330 4.88 -6.59 -12.88
CA ALA A 330 4.43 -5.44 -13.66
C ALA A 330 5.59 -4.45 -13.83
N TYR A 331 5.72 -3.83 -15.00
CA TYR A 331 6.86 -2.96 -15.33
C TYR A 331 6.54 -1.97 -16.44
N ALA A 332 7.35 -0.91 -16.50
CA ALA A 332 7.30 0.07 -17.57
C ALA A 332 7.93 -0.48 -18.86
N ILE A 333 7.31 -0.17 -20.01
CA ILE A 333 7.76 -0.56 -21.35
C ILE A 333 7.90 0.70 -22.21
N PRO A 334 9.06 0.94 -22.86
CA PRO A 334 9.23 2.07 -23.75
C PRO A 334 8.41 1.87 -25.03
N VAL A 335 7.81 2.97 -25.49
CA VAL A 335 7.03 3.06 -26.70
C VAL A 335 7.63 4.17 -27.56
N TYR A 336 8.09 3.80 -28.75
CA TYR A 336 8.67 4.76 -29.70
C TYR A 336 7.64 5.87 -30.05
N PRO A 337 8.05 7.14 -30.25
CA PRO A 337 9.43 7.65 -30.21
C PRO A 337 9.95 7.96 -28.81
N SER A 338 9.09 8.41 -27.89
CA SER A 338 9.52 8.90 -26.57
C SER A 338 8.41 8.81 -25.53
N HIS A 339 7.75 7.66 -25.45
CA HIS A 339 6.66 7.42 -24.51
C HIS A 339 6.86 6.11 -23.76
N TRP A 340 5.97 5.86 -22.81
CA TRP A 340 5.95 4.67 -21.99
C TRP A 340 4.55 4.10 -21.91
N SER A 341 4.51 2.79 -21.67
CA SER A 341 3.31 2.03 -21.36
C SER A 341 3.63 1.03 -20.25
N VAL A 342 2.67 0.18 -19.90
CA VAL A 342 2.85 -0.85 -18.89
C VAL A 342 2.73 -2.23 -19.51
N GLY A 343 3.50 -3.18 -19.00
CA GLY A 343 3.31 -4.60 -19.27
C GLY A 343 3.41 -5.43 -18.02
N ALA A 344 3.02 -6.69 -18.16
CA ALA A 344 3.04 -7.67 -17.10
C ALA A 344 3.57 -9.01 -17.62
N THR A 345 4.38 -9.67 -16.80
CA THR A 345 4.89 -11.01 -17.05
C THR A 345 4.50 -11.93 -15.90
N GLU A 346 3.93 -13.08 -16.23
CA GLU A 346 3.74 -14.19 -15.30
C GLU A 346 4.88 -15.19 -15.48
N LEU A 347 5.49 -15.60 -14.37
CA LEU A 347 6.46 -16.67 -14.28
C LEU A 347 5.92 -17.77 -13.39
N MET A 348 5.92 -18.99 -13.91
CA MET A 348 5.64 -20.20 -13.15
C MET A 348 6.95 -20.77 -12.65
N ILE A 349 7.09 -20.90 -11.34
CA ILE A 349 8.30 -21.42 -10.68
C ILE A 349 7.91 -22.72 -10.02
N SER A 350 8.68 -23.78 -10.26
CA SER A 350 8.50 -25.03 -9.54
C SER A 350 9.80 -25.48 -8.88
N GLY A 351 9.69 -25.99 -7.65
CA GLY A 351 10.76 -26.70 -6.96
C GLY A 351 10.22 -28.01 -6.43
N ARG A 352 10.59 -29.13 -7.06
CA ARG A 352 10.23 -30.47 -6.59
C ARG A 352 11.52 -31.14 -6.14
N ALA A 353 11.67 -31.43 -4.85
CA ALA A 353 12.83 -32.17 -4.36
C ALA A 353 13.04 -33.46 -5.20
N PRO A 354 14.24 -33.73 -5.73
CA PRO A 354 15.54 -33.11 -5.42
C PRO A 354 15.92 -31.86 -6.26
N ASP A 355 15.10 -31.46 -7.23
CA ASP A 355 15.40 -30.32 -8.11
C ASP A 355 15.24 -28.98 -7.39
N ARG A 356 16.22 -28.10 -7.63
CA ARG A 356 16.19 -26.70 -7.17
C ARG A 356 15.07 -25.93 -7.86
N MET A 357 14.59 -24.89 -7.20
CA MET A 357 13.53 -24.02 -7.73
C MET A 357 13.95 -23.35 -9.04
N THR A 358 13.23 -23.63 -10.12
CA THR A 358 13.48 -23.09 -11.46
C THR A 358 12.19 -22.61 -12.12
N VAL A 359 12.33 -21.69 -13.09
CA VAL A 359 11.20 -21.19 -13.87
C VAL A 359 10.82 -22.21 -14.93
N THR A 360 9.57 -22.68 -14.90
CA THR A 360 9.02 -23.66 -15.85
C THR A 360 8.28 -23.02 -17.03
N GLY A 361 7.80 -21.79 -16.87
CA GLY A 361 7.08 -21.10 -17.93
C GLY A 361 6.99 -19.61 -17.71
N THR A 362 6.96 -18.86 -18.81
CA THR A 362 6.89 -17.40 -18.82
C THR A 362 5.83 -16.96 -19.83
N ARG A 363 4.92 -16.08 -19.41
CA ARG A 363 3.88 -15.51 -20.28
C ARG A 363 3.85 -14.00 -20.11
N THR A 364 3.91 -13.26 -21.22
CA THR A 364 4.00 -11.80 -21.21
C THR A 364 2.79 -11.18 -21.90
N THR A 365 2.38 -10.01 -21.42
CA THR A 365 1.33 -9.20 -22.04
C THR A 365 1.65 -7.71 -21.87
N ARG A 366 1.15 -6.89 -22.79
CA ARG A 366 1.42 -5.44 -22.85
C ARG A 366 0.11 -4.69 -22.98
N ALA A 367 0.05 -3.48 -22.43
CA ALA A 367 -1.12 -2.62 -22.55
C ALA A 367 -1.34 -2.13 -23.99
N ILE A 368 -0.23 -1.94 -24.72
CA ILE A 368 -0.21 -1.55 -26.13
C ILE A 368 0.51 -2.66 -26.89
N ASP A 369 -0.21 -3.31 -27.80
CA ASP A 369 0.34 -4.31 -28.71
C ASP A 369 0.07 -3.85 -30.14
N ILE A 370 1.12 -3.37 -30.81
CA ILE A 370 1.01 -2.85 -32.17
C ILE A 370 1.21 -4.02 -33.14
N PRO A 371 0.18 -4.40 -33.92
CA PRO A 371 0.33 -5.46 -34.90
C PRO A 371 1.36 -5.07 -35.96
N GLN A 372 2.14 -6.06 -36.41
CA GLN A 372 3.05 -5.86 -37.53
C GLN A 372 2.28 -5.98 -38.86
N GLY A 373 2.55 -5.08 -39.81
CA GLY A 373 2.00 -5.11 -41.17
C GLY A 373 0.81 -4.17 -41.41
N TRP A 374 0.12 -4.39 -42.54
CA TRP A 374 -1.02 -3.58 -42.96
C TRP A 374 -2.27 -3.99 -42.21
N MET A 375 -3.01 -3.00 -41.69
CA MET A 375 -4.25 -3.19 -40.95
C MET A 375 -5.38 -2.43 -41.64
N ASP A 376 -6.58 -2.99 -41.54
CA ASP A 376 -7.80 -2.31 -41.94
C ASP A 376 -8.10 -1.11 -41.01
N GLU A 377 -8.91 -0.16 -41.49
CA GLU A 377 -9.22 1.10 -40.81
C GLU A 377 -9.84 0.88 -39.42
N THR A 378 -10.70 -0.13 -39.29
CA THR A 378 -11.33 -0.52 -38.02
C THR A 378 -10.30 -0.95 -36.96
N LYS A 379 -9.34 -1.79 -37.36
CA LYS A 379 -8.23 -2.24 -36.49
C LYS A 379 -7.30 -1.08 -36.16
N MET A 380 -7.02 -0.21 -37.13
CA MET A 380 -6.22 0.99 -36.92
C MET A 380 -6.86 1.94 -35.90
N SER A 381 -8.19 2.09 -35.89
CA SER A 381 -8.89 2.91 -34.90
C SER A 381 -8.72 2.37 -33.48
N LEU A 382 -8.83 1.05 -33.29
CA LEU A 382 -8.61 0.41 -31.99
C LEU A 382 -7.15 0.55 -31.51
N VAL A 383 -6.19 0.41 -32.42
CA VAL A 383 -4.77 0.61 -32.12
C VAL A 383 -4.49 2.06 -31.75
N ARG A 384 -5.11 3.03 -32.45
CA ARG A 384 -4.99 4.46 -32.10
C ARG A 384 -5.52 4.74 -30.69
N GLU A 385 -6.65 4.17 -30.31
CA GLU A 385 -7.21 4.34 -28.96
C GLU A 385 -6.26 3.77 -27.88
N GLN A 386 -5.62 2.63 -28.13
CA GLN A 386 -4.60 2.08 -27.22
C GLN A 386 -3.34 2.96 -27.20
N TRP A 387 -2.91 3.44 -28.36
CA TRP A 387 -1.74 4.28 -28.54
C TRP A 387 -1.86 5.63 -27.84
N ASP A 388 -3.05 6.23 -27.84
CA ASP A 388 -3.30 7.52 -27.23
C ASP A 388 -3.20 7.48 -25.69
N ARG A 389 -3.21 6.28 -25.08
CA ARG A 389 -3.03 6.08 -23.63
C ARG A 389 -1.56 6.03 -23.20
N LYS A 390 -0.60 6.15 -24.13
CA LYS A 390 0.83 6.21 -23.77
C LYS A 390 1.12 7.43 -22.90
N VAL A 391 2.04 7.28 -21.95
CA VAL A 391 2.43 8.36 -21.04
C VAL A 391 3.83 8.86 -21.40
N ALA A 392 4.11 10.15 -21.17
CA ALA A 392 5.45 10.70 -21.41
C ALA A 392 6.50 10.10 -20.45
N ARG A 393 6.09 9.80 -19.21
CA ARG A 393 6.89 9.17 -18.16
C ARG A 393 6.01 8.33 -17.24
N VAL A 394 6.64 7.40 -16.55
CA VAL A 394 6.00 6.60 -15.50
C VAL A 394 6.58 7.00 -14.16
N ALA A 395 5.74 7.48 -13.24
CA ALA A 395 6.15 7.78 -11.87
C ALA A 395 6.22 6.50 -11.02
N ASP A 396 5.17 5.68 -11.08
CA ASP A 396 5.12 4.38 -10.41
C ASP A 396 4.17 3.41 -11.14
N THR A 397 4.34 2.12 -10.90
CA THR A 397 3.41 1.07 -11.39
C THR A 397 3.27 -0.04 -10.35
N GLN A 398 2.04 -0.46 -10.06
CA GLN A 398 1.75 -1.47 -9.04
C GLN A 398 0.78 -2.53 -9.53
N THR A 399 0.86 -3.73 -8.96
CA THR A 399 -0.08 -4.84 -9.25
C THR A 399 -0.39 -5.66 -7.99
N ASP A 400 -1.60 -6.23 -7.92
CA ASP A 400 -2.01 -7.28 -6.95
C ASP A 400 -2.14 -8.65 -7.65
N GLY A 401 -1.75 -8.73 -8.93
CA GLY A 401 -1.91 -9.92 -9.77
C GLY A 401 -3.25 -10.00 -10.52
N LYS A 402 -4.22 -9.13 -10.21
CA LYS A 402 -5.49 -8.98 -10.96
C LYS A 402 -5.59 -7.62 -11.64
N TRP A 403 -5.15 -6.58 -10.96
CA TRP A 403 -5.15 -5.20 -11.41
C TRP A 403 -3.71 -4.74 -11.63
N VAL A 404 -3.52 -3.84 -12.59
CA VAL A 404 -2.28 -3.10 -12.80
C VAL A 404 -2.64 -1.62 -12.88
N VAL A 405 -1.99 -0.81 -12.06
CA VAL A 405 -2.18 0.65 -12.05
C VAL A 405 -0.89 1.31 -12.50
N LEU A 406 -1.02 2.23 -13.46
CA LEU A 406 0.07 3.03 -14.00
C LEU A 406 -0.13 4.50 -13.59
N ALA A 407 0.83 5.06 -12.85
CA ALA A 407 0.88 6.50 -12.57
C ALA A 407 1.74 7.22 -13.62
N PRO A 408 1.18 8.18 -14.36
CA PRO A 408 1.99 9.06 -15.21
C PRO A 408 2.92 9.92 -14.35
N GLY A 409 4.11 10.21 -14.87
CA GLY A 409 5.07 11.14 -14.28
C GLY A 409 5.15 12.45 -15.06
N ASP A 410 5.55 13.53 -14.39
CA ASP A 410 5.71 14.85 -15.01
C ASP A 410 7.00 14.93 -15.87
N PRO A 411 6.90 15.28 -17.16
CA PRO A 411 8.07 15.51 -18.02
C PRO A 411 8.93 16.73 -17.61
N LEU A 412 8.37 17.75 -16.94
CA LEU A 412 9.05 19.01 -16.62
C LEU A 412 10.17 18.86 -15.58
N LEU A 413 10.11 17.84 -14.73
CA LEU A 413 11.12 17.54 -13.70
C LEU A 413 12.51 17.22 -14.29
N THR A 414 12.61 16.97 -15.59
CA THR A 414 13.89 16.70 -16.27
C THR A 414 14.60 17.93 -16.82
N ARG A 415 13.88 18.99 -17.20
CA ARG A 415 14.52 20.20 -17.77
C ARG A 415 15.43 20.91 -16.77
N LEU A 416 15.19 20.70 -15.48
CA LEU A 416 16.04 21.21 -14.40
C LEU A 416 17.20 20.26 -14.06
N GLY A 417 17.16 18.99 -14.50
CA GLY A 417 18.14 17.96 -14.15
C GLY A 417 19.16 17.60 -15.23
N SER A 418 18.97 18.02 -16.49
CA SER A 418 19.88 17.60 -17.58
C SER A 418 20.46 18.70 -18.47
N ASP A 419 20.21 20.00 -18.23
CA ASP A 419 20.64 21.05 -19.17
C ASP A 419 21.09 22.39 -18.52
N LYS A 420 21.72 22.35 -17.35
CA LYS A 420 22.46 23.51 -16.83
C LYS A 420 23.82 23.13 -16.25
N LEU A 421 24.74 22.76 -17.13
CA LEU A 421 26.16 23.05 -16.93
C LEU A 421 26.73 23.56 -18.24
N LEU A 422 27.37 24.73 -18.18
CA LEU A 422 28.18 25.36 -19.22
C LEU A 422 27.43 26.06 -20.38
N ALA A 423 26.95 27.27 -20.12
CA ALA A 423 26.91 28.32 -21.14
C ALA A 423 27.71 29.51 -20.62
N SER A 424 29.00 29.50 -20.93
CA SER A 424 29.84 30.70 -20.91
C SER A 424 29.36 31.67 -21.98
N ASP A 425 29.36 32.95 -21.62
CA ASP A 425 28.99 34.10 -22.44
C ASP A 425 29.46 34.02 -23.90
N ALA A 426 28.50 34.09 -24.83
CA ALA A 426 28.73 34.56 -26.19
C ALA A 426 27.43 35.22 -26.72
N PRO A 427 27.49 36.38 -27.40
CA PRO A 427 26.31 37.16 -27.70
C PRO A 427 25.60 36.71 -28.99
N SER A 428 24.26 36.64 -28.89
CA SER A 428 23.23 36.90 -29.90
C SER A 428 23.40 36.34 -31.33
N ALA A 429 22.62 35.30 -31.66
CA ALA A 429 22.16 35.01 -33.01
C ALA A 429 20.62 34.79 -33.01
N PRO A 430 19.88 35.19 -34.08
CA PRO A 430 18.42 35.21 -34.09
C PRO A 430 17.81 33.80 -34.26
N PRO A 431 16.53 33.59 -33.86
CA PRO A 431 15.92 32.28 -33.85
C PRO A 431 15.55 31.79 -35.27
N SER A 432 16.13 30.65 -35.67
CA SER A 432 15.76 29.91 -36.88
C SER A 432 14.41 29.16 -36.69
N PRO A 433 13.50 29.17 -37.66
CA PRO A 433 12.23 28.46 -37.57
C PRO A 433 12.41 27.00 -38.01
N SER A 434 12.90 26.14 -37.11
CA SER A 434 12.85 24.68 -37.31
C SER A 434 11.94 24.07 -36.26
N GLY A 435 10.64 24.23 -36.45
CA GLY A 435 9.63 23.48 -35.71
C GLY A 435 9.69 22.02 -36.13
N THR A 436 10.49 21.22 -35.43
CA THR A 436 10.20 19.78 -35.34
C THR A 436 8.84 19.66 -34.65
N PRO A 437 7.86 18.95 -35.25
CA PRO A 437 6.61 18.70 -34.54
C PRO A 437 6.95 17.80 -33.35
N GLN A 438 7.12 18.39 -32.17
CA GLN A 438 7.06 17.64 -30.93
C GLN A 438 5.64 17.08 -30.87
N TYR A 439 5.53 15.78 -31.17
CA TYR A 439 4.29 15.04 -31.03
C TYR A 439 3.97 15.00 -29.53
N ALA A 440 3.27 16.03 -29.05
CA ALA A 440 2.70 16.04 -27.72
C ALA A 440 1.68 14.91 -27.64
N SER A 441 1.76 14.11 -26.57
CA SER A 441 0.67 13.20 -26.22
C SER A 441 -0.65 13.97 -26.22
N SER A 442 -1.74 13.32 -26.65
CA SER A 442 -3.07 13.95 -26.68
C SER A 442 -3.38 14.62 -25.35
N SER A 443 -3.97 15.81 -25.39
CA SER A 443 -4.36 16.62 -24.22
C SER A 443 -5.45 15.98 -23.35
N LEU A 444 -5.81 14.72 -23.61
CA LEU A 444 -6.83 13.95 -22.93
C LEU A 444 -6.31 13.22 -21.68
N HIS A 445 -4.99 13.15 -21.51
CA HIS A 445 -4.36 12.50 -20.35
C HIS A 445 -3.48 13.48 -19.59
N THR A 446 -4.06 14.08 -18.56
CA THR A 446 -3.36 14.91 -17.58
C THR A 446 -2.31 14.05 -16.87
N ALA A 447 -1.14 14.62 -16.55
CA ALA A 447 -0.06 13.94 -15.80
C ALA A 447 -0.44 13.50 -14.37
N THR A 448 -1.71 13.63 -14.00
CA THR A 448 -2.27 13.33 -12.68
C THR A 448 -3.32 12.21 -12.71
N SER A 449 -3.79 11.79 -13.89
CA SER A 449 -4.79 10.72 -14.01
C SER A 449 -4.13 9.34 -14.00
N LEU A 450 -4.47 8.48 -13.03
CA LEU A 450 -3.96 7.11 -12.99
C LEU A 450 -4.68 6.24 -14.02
N GLN A 451 -3.96 5.33 -14.67
CA GLN A 451 -4.56 4.39 -15.62
C GLN A 451 -4.75 3.02 -14.96
N LEU A 452 -5.97 2.48 -15.01
CA LEU A 452 -6.32 1.16 -14.45
C LEU A 452 -6.46 0.12 -15.56
N TYR A 453 -5.71 -0.98 -15.42
CA TYR A 453 -5.75 -2.12 -16.32
C TYR A 453 -6.13 -3.40 -15.57
N ARG A 454 -6.91 -4.25 -16.23
CA ARG A 454 -7.24 -5.60 -15.75
C ARG A 454 -6.31 -6.61 -16.39
N LEU A 455 -5.65 -7.38 -15.53
CA LEU A 455 -4.72 -8.42 -15.90
C LEU A 455 -5.45 -9.77 -15.91
N TYR A 456 -5.35 -10.47 -17.03
CA TYR A 456 -5.95 -11.78 -17.19
C TYR A 456 -4.93 -12.77 -17.74
N PHE A 457 -4.62 -13.77 -16.91
CA PHE A 457 -3.84 -14.94 -17.29
C PHE A 457 -4.75 -16.16 -17.29
N PRO A 458 -5.03 -16.76 -18.46
CA PRO A 458 -5.86 -17.96 -18.53
C PRO A 458 -5.14 -19.15 -17.88
N SER A 459 -5.90 -20.04 -17.23
CA SER A 459 -5.37 -21.30 -16.69
C SER A 459 -4.86 -22.16 -17.86
N SER A 460 -3.68 -22.78 -17.71
CA SER A 460 -2.84 -23.43 -18.75
C SER A 460 -3.45 -24.53 -19.65
N ALA A 461 -4.78 -24.66 -19.76
CA ALA A 461 -5.45 -25.71 -20.53
C ALA A 461 -5.95 -25.26 -21.93
N SER A 462 -5.91 -23.96 -22.29
CA SER A 462 -6.36 -23.49 -23.60
C SER A 462 -5.25 -22.77 -24.35
N VAL A 463 -4.77 -23.39 -25.43
CA VAL A 463 -3.78 -22.84 -26.38
C VAL A 463 -4.32 -21.58 -27.10
N ALA A 464 -5.64 -21.34 -27.05
CA ALA A 464 -6.29 -20.25 -27.77
C ALA A 464 -6.34 -18.91 -27.00
N SER A 465 -6.04 -18.88 -25.70
CA SER A 465 -6.13 -17.65 -24.90
C SER A 465 -4.73 -17.14 -24.52
N ALA A 466 -4.26 -16.14 -25.24
CA ALA A 466 -3.10 -15.35 -24.84
C ALA A 466 -3.41 -14.52 -23.58
N PRO A 467 -2.42 -14.22 -22.73
CA PRO A 467 -2.59 -13.30 -21.61
C PRO A 467 -2.99 -11.91 -22.11
N LYS A 468 -3.87 -11.24 -21.38
CA LYS A 468 -4.42 -9.93 -21.77
C LYS A 468 -4.26 -8.91 -20.66
N LEU A 469 -3.86 -7.70 -21.05
CA LEU A 469 -3.86 -6.53 -20.21
C LEU A 469 -4.82 -5.50 -20.80
N THR A 470 -6.05 -5.47 -20.28
CA THR A 470 -7.13 -4.64 -20.84
C THR A 470 -7.28 -3.37 -20.03
N PHE A 471 -7.22 -2.22 -20.69
CA PHE A 471 -7.57 -0.95 -20.06
C PHE A 471 -9.02 -0.98 -19.57
N VAL A 472 -9.27 -0.41 -18.39
CA VAL A 472 -10.60 -0.36 -17.78
C VAL A 472 -11.09 1.08 -17.65
N ARG A 473 -10.32 1.97 -17.04
CA ARG A 473 -10.66 3.39 -16.86
C ARG A 473 -9.47 4.21 -16.38
N ASN A 474 -9.64 5.53 -16.41
CA ASN A 474 -8.76 6.47 -15.70
C ASN A 474 -9.35 6.79 -14.32
N LEU A 475 -8.49 6.95 -13.33
CA LEU A 475 -8.84 7.42 -11.99
C LEU A 475 -8.39 8.89 -11.87
N HIS A 476 -9.35 9.77 -11.59
CA HIS A 476 -9.14 11.23 -11.53
C HIS A 476 -9.39 11.69 -10.10
N GLY A 477 -8.43 12.44 -9.55
CA GLY A 477 -8.54 13.01 -8.20
C GLY A 477 -7.31 13.84 -7.83
N HIS A 478 -6.11 13.35 -8.17
CA HIS A 478 -4.87 14.10 -7.93
C HIS A 478 -4.85 15.43 -8.70
N VAL A 479 -4.47 16.49 -7.98
CA VAL A 479 -4.23 17.83 -8.53
C VAL A 479 -2.79 17.95 -9.03
N GLY A 480 -1.85 17.25 -8.38
CA GLY A 480 -0.42 17.20 -8.73
C GLY A 480 0.07 15.83 -9.21
N PRO A 481 1.37 15.73 -9.55
CA PRO A 481 1.98 14.47 -9.94
C PRO A 481 2.01 13.46 -8.78
N VAL A 482 1.89 12.19 -9.10
CA VAL A 482 1.91 11.10 -8.12
C VAL A 482 3.35 10.71 -7.80
N SER A 483 3.66 10.59 -6.51
CA SER A 483 4.99 10.21 -5.99
C SER A 483 5.10 8.70 -5.78
N ALA A 484 4.04 8.05 -5.27
CA ALA A 484 4.05 6.64 -4.95
C ALA A 484 2.65 6.00 -5.07
N LEU A 485 2.64 4.70 -5.35
CA LEU A 485 1.45 3.87 -5.35
C LEU A 485 1.63 2.66 -4.43
N ALA A 486 0.53 2.23 -3.81
CA ALA A 486 0.43 0.95 -3.16
C ALA A 486 -0.88 0.28 -3.60
N LEU A 487 -0.85 -1.03 -3.84
CA LEU A 487 -2.01 -1.75 -4.37
C LEU A 487 -2.11 -3.13 -3.71
N ALA A 488 -3.32 -3.48 -3.26
CA ALA A 488 -3.63 -4.78 -2.65
C ALA A 488 -5.14 -5.04 -2.68
N ASP A 489 -5.52 -6.26 -3.07
CA ASP A 489 -6.89 -6.80 -3.02
C ASP A 489 -7.97 -5.88 -3.62
N GLY A 490 -7.71 -5.33 -4.82
CA GLY A 490 -8.64 -4.42 -5.50
C GLY A 490 -8.75 -3.02 -4.88
N ARG A 491 -7.85 -2.65 -3.97
CA ARG A 491 -7.69 -1.29 -3.46
C ARG A 491 -6.36 -0.71 -3.91
N CYS A 492 -6.36 0.56 -4.30
CA CYS A 492 -5.14 1.32 -4.57
C CYS A 492 -5.09 2.54 -3.65
N VAL A 493 -3.92 2.83 -3.11
CA VAL A 493 -3.60 4.08 -2.42
C VAL A 493 -2.53 4.80 -3.23
N SER A 494 -2.70 6.09 -3.40
CA SER A 494 -1.80 6.94 -4.19
C SER A 494 -1.46 8.21 -3.41
N LEU A 495 -0.18 8.57 -3.39
CA LEU A 495 0.35 9.76 -2.73
C LEU A 495 0.85 10.75 -3.78
N GLY A 496 0.36 11.97 -3.74
CA GLY A 496 0.84 13.09 -4.54
C GLY A 496 2.14 13.68 -3.99
N VAL A 497 2.89 14.36 -4.84
CA VAL A 497 4.10 15.11 -4.42
C VAL A 497 3.74 16.29 -3.50
N ASP A 498 2.52 16.79 -3.60
CA ASP A 498 1.91 17.79 -2.70
C ASP A 498 1.58 17.24 -1.30
N GLY A 499 1.70 15.92 -1.10
CA GLY A 499 1.33 15.25 0.15
C GLY A 499 -0.15 14.83 0.21
N GLY A 500 -0.94 15.14 -0.81
CA GLY A 500 -2.32 14.70 -0.94
C GLY A 500 -2.41 13.19 -1.14
N MET A 501 -3.37 12.54 -0.49
CA MET A 501 -3.49 11.09 -0.52
C MET A 501 -4.88 10.65 -0.95
N TRP A 502 -4.95 9.73 -1.90
CA TRP A 502 -6.19 9.20 -2.45
C TRP A 502 -6.30 7.70 -2.25
N VAL A 503 -7.50 7.25 -1.88
CA VAL A 503 -7.88 5.84 -1.77
C VAL A 503 -8.86 5.51 -2.89
N TRP A 504 -8.58 4.44 -3.63
CA TRP A 504 -9.37 3.96 -4.76
C TRP A 504 -9.90 2.55 -4.51
N ASP A 505 -11.19 2.34 -4.76
CA ASP A 505 -11.79 1.03 -4.97
C ASP A 505 -11.73 0.71 -6.46
N LEU A 506 -10.94 -0.28 -6.86
CA LEU A 506 -10.71 -0.62 -8.26
C LEU A 506 -11.87 -1.43 -8.86
N GLU A 507 -12.65 -2.12 -8.04
CA GLU A 507 -13.84 -2.86 -8.50
C GLU A 507 -15.01 -1.89 -8.71
N GLY A 508 -15.25 -1.01 -7.73
CA GLY A 508 -16.29 0.02 -7.80
C GLY A 508 -15.93 1.19 -8.71
N GLY A 509 -14.63 1.46 -8.87
CA GLY A 509 -14.09 2.66 -9.52
C GLY A 509 -14.44 3.95 -8.81
N THR A 510 -14.59 3.90 -7.49
CA THR A 510 -14.79 5.08 -6.64
C THR A 510 -13.47 5.49 -6.02
N GLY A 511 -13.24 6.79 -5.87
CA GLY A 511 -12.09 7.35 -5.18
C GLY A 511 -12.52 8.35 -4.12
N ALA A 512 -11.75 8.44 -3.05
CA ALA A 512 -11.88 9.49 -2.04
C ALA A 512 -10.51 9.98 -1.61
N GLU A 513 -10.40 11.29 -1.41
CA GLU A 513 -9.25 11.90 -0.78
C GLU A 513 -9.26 11.59 0.72
N ALA A 514 -8.11 11.19 1.25
CA ALA A 514 -7.94 10.95 2.67
C ALA A 514 -7.85 12.29 3.40
N SER A 515 -8.97 12.77 3.91
CA SER A 515 -9.06 14.02 4.66
C SER A 515 -8.90 13.76 6.16
N SER A 516 -8.12 14.61 6.83
CA SER A 516 -8.04 14.63 8.29
C SER A 516 -8.71 15.91 8.84
N ASP A 517 -9.43 15.81 9.95
CA ASP A 517 -9.99 16.98 10.66
C ASP A 517 -8.91 17.91 11.24
N PHE A 518 -7.61 17.60 11.04
CA PHE A 518 -6.47 18.27 11.65
C PHE A 518 -5.87 19.41 10.80
N GLU A 519 -6.25 19.52 9.51
CA GLU A 519 -5.62 20.46 8.58
C GLU A 519 -6.10 21.92 8.72
N ALA A 520 -7.19 22.19 9.44
CA ALA A 520 -7.70 23.56 9.61
C ALA A 520 -6.85 24.49 10.50
N SER A 521 -5.67 24.06 10.99
CA SER A 521 -4.86 24.84 11.94
C SER A 521 -3.36 24.93 11.62
N GLN A 522 -2.90 24.39 10.50
CA GLN A 522 -1.47 24.44 10.11
C GLN A 522 -1.21 24.91 8.66
N GLU A 523 -2.23 25.36 7.94
CA GLU A 523 -2.06 25.88 6.57
C GLU A 523 -1.18 27.14 6.50
N GLU A 524 -1.06 27.93 7.57
CA GLU A 524 -0.36 29.22 7.51
C GLU A 524 1.18 29.17 7.71
N GLU A 525 1.77 28.06 8.18
CA GLU A 525 3.24 28.02 8.46
C GLU A 525 4.10 27.24 7.44
N ILE A 526 3.49 26.45 6.54
CA ILE A 526 4.25 25.55 5.64
C ILE A 526 4.42 26.10 4.20
N GLU A 527 3.63 27.11 3.80
CA GLU A 527 3.60 27.59 2.41
C GLU A 527 4.88 28.30 1.92
N SER A 528 5.77 28.79 2.80
CA SER A 528 6.89 29.64 2.35
C SER A 528 8.29 29.00 2.36
N LEU A 529 8.46 27.75 2.82
CA LEU A 529 9.80 27.14 3.00
C LEU A 529 9.98 25.73 2.38
N GLY A 530 8.92 25.02 1.98
CA GLY A 530 8.98 23.59 1.62
C GLY A 530 9.07 23.22 0.13
N VAL A 531 8.75 24.15 -0.78
CA VAL A 531 8.48 23.81 -2.19
C VAL A 531 9.72 23.30 -2.95
N ARG A 532 10.94 23.68 -2.54
CA ARG A 532 12.18 23.21 -3.20
C ARG A 532 12.75 21.89 -2.66
N GLY A 533 12.47 21.52 -1.41
CA GLY A 533 13.00 20.30 -0.78
C GLY A 533 12.14 19.05 -1.02
N ALA A 534 10.82 19.23 -1.20
CA ALA A 534 9.88 18.13 -1.46
C ALA A 534 10.01 17.50 -2.87
N LEU A 535 10.66 18.21 -3.81
CA LEU A 535 10.80 17.79 -5.21
C LEU A 535 11.79 16.63 -5.43
N SER A 536 12.60 16.25 -4.45
CA SER A 536 13.70 15.28 -4.63
C SER A 536 13.55 13.96 -3.86
N THR A 537 12.58 13.82 -2.96
CA THR A 537 12.44 12.60 -2.14
C THR A 537 11.29 11.74 -2.66
N LYS A 538 11.61 10.51 -3.06
CA LYS A 538 10.61 9.53 -3.48
C LYS A 538 9.74 9.12 -2.29
N GLY A 539 8.43 9.31 -2.42
CA GLY A 539 7.46 8.89 -1.42
C GLY A 539 7.38 7.36 -1.29
N SER A 540 6.90 6.88 -0.16
CA SER A 540 6.66 5.46 0.10
C SER A 540 5.34 5.30 0.83
N ILE A 541 4.56 4.30 0.44
CA ILE A 541 3.24 4.05 1.02
C ILE A 541 3.07 2.55 1.23
N VAL A 542 2.57 2.18 2.41
CA VAL A 542 2.08 0.83 2.68
C VAL A 542 0.78 0.95 3.46
N PHE A 543 -0.14 0.03 3.25
CA PHE A 543 -1.41 0.02 3.98
C PHE A 543 -1.83 -1.38 4.37
N ASP A 544 -2.65 -1.44 5.42
CA ASP A 544 -3.35 -2.64 5.88
C ASP A 544 -4.86 -2.37 5.92
N GLU A 545 -5.63 -3.22 6.58
CA GLU A 545 -7.09 -3.06 6.68
C GLU A 545 -7.54 -1.83 7.51
N ARG A 546 -6.69 -1.34 8.42
CA ARG A 546 -7.03 -0.34 9.45
C ARG A 546 -6.31 1.00 9.22
N ARG A 547 -5.15 1.00 8.58
CA ARG A 547 -4.29 2.18 8.46
C ARG A 547 -3.48 2.21 7.17
N ILE A 548 -3.08 3.42 6.80
CA ILE A 548 -2.06 3.71 5.80
C ILE A 548 -0.85 4.30 6.53
N ILE A 549 0.35 3.93 6.10
CA ILE A 549 1.60 4.58 6.52
C ILE A 549 2.23 5.17 5.28
N SER A 550 2.48 6.48 5.31
CA SER A 550 3.16 7.21 4.27
C SER A 550 4.49 7.74 4.78
N ALA A 551 5.51 7.74 3.94
CA ALA A 551 6.75 8.46 4.16
C ALA A 551 6.98 9.41 3.00
N ASP A 552 7.18 10.68 3.31
CA ASP A 552 7.48 11.77 2.39
C ASP A 552 8.60 12.66 2.97
N ALA A 553 8.87 13.79 2.32
CA ALA A 553 9.84 14.78 2.80
C ALA A 553 9.54 15.30 4.22
N GLY A 554 8.27 15.31 4.62
CA GLY A 554 7.79 15.75 5.93
C GLY A 554 7.88 14.69 7.03
N GLY A 555 8.28 13.46 6.69
CA GLY A 555 8.48 12.36 7.63
C GLY A 555 7.49 11.21 7.46
N VAL A 556 7.36 10.36 8.48
CA VAL A 556 6.48 9.18 8.44
C VAL A 556 5.16 9.50 9.15
N ARG A 557 4.05 9.41 8.43
CA ARG A 557 2.69 9.66 8.91
C ARG A 557 1.86 8.38 8.93
N VAL A 558 1.01 8.22 9.93
CA VAL A 558 0.06 7.10 10.09
C VAL A 558 -1.36 7.65 9.96
N TRP A 559 -2.10 7.12 9.01
CA TRP A 559 -3.48 7.47 8.72
C TRP A 559 -4.37 6.31 9.17
N ARG A 560 -5.12 6.50 10.25
CA ARG A 560 -5.98 5.47 10.84
C ARG A 560 -7.43 5.64 10.38
N PHE A 561 -8.02 4.57 9.87
CA PHE A 561 -9.40 4.51 9.37
C PHE A 561 -10.36 3.82 10.35
N ASP A 562 -9.88 3.41 11.53
CA ASP A 562 -10.68 2.78 12.58
C ASP A 562 -11.31 3.76 13.59
N VAL A 563 -11.35 5.04 13.21
CA VAL A 563 -12.01 6.16 13.92
C VAL A 563 -13.51 5.90 14.09
#